data_AF-F0YSK0-F1
#
_entry.id   AF-F0YSK0-F1
#
_cell.length_a   1.000
_cell.length_b   1.000
_cell.length_c   1.000
_cell.angle_alpha   90.00
_cell.angle_beta   90.00
_cell.angle_gamma   90.00
#
_symmetry.space_group_name_H-M   'P 1'
#
loop_
_entity.id
_entity.type
_entity.pdbx_description
1 polymer ?
#
loop_
_entity_poly.entity_id
_entity_poly.type
_entity_poly.pdbx_seq_one_letter_code
_entity_poly.pdbx_strand_id
1 'polypeptide(L)'
;GRFATVGFTKQSQRQIKVWDVRDLSKMVHKVDLDQAAGVIVPYYDCDTKVLYLCGKGDGNIRYYEMSKDKPFAFALSEYRSTQAAKGSCFLPKRGLNVMACETARCLKLTSQNGNGIVEPLSFIVPRKSDAFQDDIFPDTFSGHPSCTADEWLSGVTKTPLMMSL
;
A
#
# COMPACT_ATOMS: atom_id res chain seq x y z
N GLY A 1 -4.02 16.68 7.66
CA GLY A 1 -3.71 15.39 7.01
C GLY A 1 -2.23 15.12 7.07
N ARG A 2 -1.80 13.88 6.85
CA ARG A 2 -0.39 13.53 6.66
C ARG A 2 -0.26 12.81 5.33
N PHE A 3 0.91 12.91 4.71
CA PHE A 3 1.22 12.14 3.51
C PHE A 3 2.64 11.58 3.61
N ALA A 4 2.88 10.49 2.88
CA ALA A 4 4.20 9.88 2.76
C ALA A 4 4.74 10.12 1.36
N THR A 5 6.05 10.32 1.27
CA THR A 5 6.78 10.38 0.00
C THR A 5 7.86 9.32 0.01
N VAL A 6 8.09 8.68 -1.14
CA VAL A 6 9.20 7.76 -1.32
C VAL A 6 10.13 8.33 -2.38
N GLY A 7 11.44 8.30 -2.12
CA GLY A 7 12.43 8.90 -3.00
C GLY A 7 13.85 8.58 -2.57
N PHE A 8 14.80 9.43 -2.95
CA PHE A 8 16.24 9.21 -2.71
C PHE A 8 16.84 10.32 -1.85
N THR A 9 17.91 10.00 -1.11
CA THR A 9 18.80 10.99 -0.50
C THR A 9 19.78 11.55 -1.54
N LYS A 10 20.60 12.55 -1.17
CA LYS A 10 21.69 13.05 -2.03
C LYS A 10 22.75 11.98 -2.30
N GLN A 11 22.82 10.94 -1.46
CA GLN A 11 23.72 9.79 -1.59
C GLN A 11 23.04 8.59 -2.26
N SER A 12 21.93 8.81 -2.98
CA SER A 12 21.18 7.78 -3.71
C SER A 12 20.63 6.65 -2.82
N GLN A 13 20.47 6.88 -1.52
CA GLN A 13 19.79 5.94 -0.64
C GLN A 13 18.28 6.14 -0.74
N ARG A 14 17.52 5.05 -0.93
CA ARG A 14 16.06 5.08 -0.94
C ARG A 14 15.53 5.38 0.46
N GLN A 15 14.48 6.18 0.55
CA GLN A 15 13.91 6.61 1.83
C GLN A 15 12.40 6.85 1.73
N ILE A 16 11.72 6.66 2.86
CA ILE A 16 10.36 7.13 3.11
C ILE A 16 10.47 8.39 3.97
N LYS A 17 9.70 9.43 3.65
CA LYS A 17 9.48 10.57 4.54
C LYS A 17 7.99 10.73 4.79
N VAL A 18 7.63 11.02 6.03
CA VAL A 18 6.26 11.35 6.44
C VAL A 18 6.20 12.84 6.73
N TRP A 19 5.13 13.49 6.27
CA TRP A 19 4.95 14.94 6.33
C TRP A 19 3.62 15.29 6.99
N ASP A 20 3.57 16.43 7.66
CA ASP A 20 2.33 17.05 8.16
C ASP A 20 1.94 18.20 7.23
N VAL A 21 0.73 18.15 6.65
CA VAL A 21 0.29 19.21 5.73
C VAL A 21 0.17 20.59 6.38
N ARG A 22 0.16 20.65 7.72
CA ARG A 22 0.10 21.90 8.49
C ARG A 22 1.46 22.60 8.60
N ASP A 23 2.56 21.85 8.46
CA ASP A 23 3.93 22.36 8.52
C ASP A 23 4.83 21.54 7.59
N LEU A 24 4.99 22.02 6.35
CA LEU A 24 5.82 21.39 5.33
C LEU A 24 7.29 21.78 5.41
N SER A 25 7.69 22.62 6.38
CA SER A 25 9.09 23.03 6.52
C SER A 25 10.00 21.89 6.98
N LYS A 26 9.43 20.84 7.58
CA LYS A 26 10.15 19.67 8.09
C LYS A 26 9.36 18.38 7.92
N MET A 27 10.07 17.27 7.78
CA MET A 27 9.46 15.95 7.87
C MET A 27 9.17 15.60 9.34
N VAL A 28 8.09 14.85 9.59
CA VAL A 28 7.78 14.32 10.94
C VAL A 28 8.45 12.98 11.21
N HIS A 29 8.78 12.24 10.15
CA HIS A 29 9.52 10.98 10.24
C HIS A 29 10.28 10.68 8.96
N LYS A 30 11.34 9.87 9.09
CA LYS A 30 12.16 9.38 8.00
C LYS A 30 12.53 7.93 8.25
N VAL A 31 12.37 7.08 7.25
CA VAL A 31 12.88 5.71 7.21
C VAL A 31 13.88 5.61 6.07
N ASP A 32 15.13 5.31 6.39
CA ASP A 32 16.14 4.98 5.38
C ASP A 32 15.98 3.50 4.99
N LEU A 33 16.01 3.21 3.69
CA LEU A 33 15.81 1.86 3.13
C LEU A 33 17.17 1.29 2.70
N ASP A 34 17.36 1.01 1.41
CA ASP A 34 18.60 0.49 0.82
C ASP A 34 19.16 1.47 -0.23
N GLN A 35 20.23 1.09 -0.92
CA GLN A 35 20.89 1.89 -1.97
C GLN A 35 20.59 1.39 -3.40
N ALA A 36 19.49 0.65 -3.60
CA ALA A 36 19.12 0.23 -4.94
C ALA A 36 18.62 1.42 -5.78
N ALA A 37 18.88 1.39 -7.09
CA ALA A 37 18.51 2.48 -8.00
C ALA A 37 17.03 2.47 -8.43
N GLY A 38 16.32 1.36 -8.20
CA GLY A 38 14.92 1.19 -8.61
C GLY A 38 13.99 2.15 -7.87
N VAL A 39 13.22 2.95 -8.64
CA VAL A 39 12.16 3.80 -8.08
C VAL A 39 11.12 2.91 -7.40
N ILE A 40 10.82 3.24 -6.15
CA ILE A 40 9.77 2.56 -5.37
C ILE A 40 8.42 3.21 -5.68
N VAL A 41 7.45 2.37 -5.97
CA VAL A 41 6.03 2.72 -6.07
C VAL A 41 5.36 2.37 -4.73
N PRO A 42 4.86 3.37 -3.97
CA PRO A 42 4.09 3.13 -2.76
C PRO A 42 2.63 2.75 -3.07
N TYR A 43 2.13 1.70 -2.41
CA TYR A 43 0.71 1.34 -2.40
C TYR A 43 0.20 1.40 -0.96
N TYR A 44 -0.74 2.29 -0.69
CA TYR A 44 -1.32 2.46 0.64
C TYR A 44 -2.71 1.81 0.71
N ASP A 45 -2.87 0.88 1.63
CA ASP A 45 -4.16 0.32 2.00
C ASP A 45 -4.76 1.16 3.13
N CYS A 46 -5.86 1.87 2.84
CA CYS A 46 -6.52 2.74 3.81
C CYS A 46 -7.23 1.98 4.94
N ASP A 47 -7.63 0.73 4.70
CA ASP A 47 -8.43 -0.04 5.64
C ASP A 47 -7.53 -0.61 6.75
N THR A 48 -6.40 -1.20 6.36
CA THR A 48 -5.40 -1.75 7.30
C THR A 48 -4.31 -0.76 7.68
N LYS A 49 -4.23 0.39 7.00
CA LYS A 49 -3.18 1.41 7.13
C LYS A 49 -1.77 0.90 6.77
N VAL A 50 -1.67 -0.17 5.97
CA VAL A 50 -0.40 -0.72 5.53
C VAL A 50 0.09 -0.03 4.25
N LEU A 51 1.35 0.39 4.24
CA LEU A 51 2.07 0.95 3.10
C LEU A 51 3.01 -0.11 2.51
N TYR A 52 2.70 -0.62 1.33
CA TYR A 52 3.53 -1.55 0.56
C TYR A 52 4.46 -0.79 -0.38
N LEU A 53 5.73 -1.19 -0.41
CA LEU A 53 6.78 -0.58 -1.22
C LEU A 53 7.26 -1.57 -2.27
N CYS A 54 6.95 -1.29 -3.54
CA CYS A 54 7.35 -2.13 -4.67
C CYS A 54 8.31 -1.35 -5.57
N GLY A 55 9.57 -1.77 -5.67
CA GLY A 55 10.52 -1.21 -6.63
C GLY A 55 10.51 -1.97 -7.95
N LYS A 56 10.54 -1.25 -9.08
CA LYS A 56 10.85 -1.89 -10.37
C LYS A 56 12.31 -2.35 -10.34
N GLY A 57 12.54 -3.62 -10.65
CA GLY A 57 13.84 -4.28 -10.52
C GLY A 57 14.04 -4.99 -9.18
N ASP A 58 13.22 -4.68 -8.16
CA ASP A 58 13.33 -5.33 -6.86
C ASP A 58 12.68 -6.71 -6.88
N GLY A 59 13.29 -7.64 -6.16
CA GLY A 59 12.69 -8.95 -5.90
C GLY A 59 11.74 -8.94 -4.70
N ASN A 60 11.97 -8.05 -3.74
CA ASN A 60 11.24 -7.96 -2.49
C ASN A 60 10.12 -6.91 -2.52
N ILE A 61 9.19 -7.02 -1.57
CA ILE A 61 8.17 -6.01 -1.26
C ILE A 61 8.24 -5.77 0.24
N ARG A 62 8.59 -4.56 0.66
CA ARG A 62 8.61 -4.16 2.08
C ARG A 62 7.27 -3.53 2.43
N TYR A 63 6.83 -3.68 3.67
CA TYR A 63 5.60 -3.05 4.11
C TYR A 63 5.68 -2.54 5.54
N TYR A 64 5.00 -1.42 5.75
CA TYR A 64 5.01 -0.65 6.99
C TYR A 64 3.58 -0.38 7.44
N GLU A 65 3.29 -0.51 8.72
CA GLU A 65 2.05 -0.01 9.31
C GLU A 65 2.19 1.51 9.53
N MET A 66 1.30 2.28 8.92
CA MET A 66 1.26 3.72 9.06
C MET A 66 0.36 4.10 10.24
N SER A 67 0.93 4.82 11.21
CA SER A 67 0.22 5.22 12.42
C SER A 67 0.16 6.74 12.59
N LYS A 68 -0.80 7.18 13.41
CA LYS A 68 -0.86 8.56 13.86
C LYS A 68 0.16 8.87 14.94
N ASP A 69 0.62 7.84 15.64
CA ASP A 69 1.57 7.92 16.76
C ASP A 69 3.00 7.69 16.29
N LYS A 70 3.97 8.21 17.05
CA LYS A 70 5.40 8.01 16.75
C LYS A 70 5.74 6.50 16.78
N PRO A 71 6.58 6.01 15.85
CA PRO A 71 7.36 6.74 14.86
C PRO A 71 6.62 6.96 13.52
N PHE A 72 5.29 6.86 13.47
CA PHE A 72 4.42 7.09 12.30
C PHE A 72 4.51 6.03 11.19
N ALA A 73 5.63 5.33 11.06
CA ALA A 73 5.78 4.18 10.18
C ALA A 73 6.48 3.05 10.93
N PHE A 74 5.77 1.95 11.19
CA PHE A 74 6.29 0.77 11.87
C PHE A 74 6.63 -0.29 10.82
N ALA A 75 7.87 -0.76 10.78
CA ALA A 75 8.24 -1.85 9.88
C ALA A 75 7.50 -3.12 10.29
N LEU A 76 6.81 -3.76 9.34
CA LEU A 76 6.13 -5.03 9.57
C LEU A 76 7.05 -6.18 9.16
N SER A 77 7.08 -6.50 7.87
CA SER A 77 7.91 -7.56 7.31
C SER A 77 8.20 -7.26 5.84
N GLU A 78 8.83 -8.21 5.15
CA GLU A 78 9.03 -8.14 3.71
C GLU A 78 8.82 -9.49 3.03
N TYR A 79 8.14 -9.45 1.89
CA TYR A 79 8.14 -10.56 0.93
C TYR A 79 9.47 -10.55 0.19
N ARG A 80 10.12 -11.71 0.04
CA ARG A 80 11.42 -11.84 -0.63
C ARG A 80 11.32 -12.82 -1.79
N SER A 81 11.90 -12.46 -2.92
CA SER A 81 12.05 -13.31 -4.10
C SER A 81 13.28 -12.89 -4.87
N THR A 82 13.86 -13.80 -5.65
CA THR A 82 14.97 -13.51 -6.56
C THR A 82 14.48 -12.96 -7.90
N GLN A 83 13.18 -13.03 -8.18
CA GLN A 83 12.59 -12.58 -9.43
C GLN A 83 12.35 -11.07 -9.40
N ALA A 84 13.09 -10.32 -10.19
CA ALA A 84 12.96 -8.87 -10.30
C ALA A 84 11.61 -8.45 -10.88
N ALA A 85 10.91 -7.55 -10.18
CA ALA A 85 9.64 -7.00 -10.64
C ALA A 85 9.82 -6.11 -11.88
N LYS A 86 9.01 -6.31 -12.91
CA LYS A 86 8.88 -5.43 -14.07
C LYS A 86 7.75 -4.42 -13.89
N GLY A 87 6.80 -4.73 -13.02
CA GLY A 87 5.66 -3.92 -12.63
C GLY A 87 4.92 -4.57 -11.46
N SER A 88 4.03 -3.82 -10.82
CA SER A 88 3.14 -4.33 -9.79
C SER A 88 1.83 -3.55 -9.82
N CYS A 89 0.76 -4.15 -9.34
CA CYS A 89 -0.46 -3.44 -8.94
C CYS A 89 -1.14 -4.22 -7.82
N PHE A 90 -2.03 -3.57 -7.08
CA PHE A 90 -2.80 -4.22 -6.02
C PHE A 90 -4.27 -4.33 -6.41
N LEU A 91 -4.91 -5.45 -6.06
CA LEU A 91 -6.34 -5.62 -6.25
C LEU A 91 -7.13 -4.70 -5.30
N PRO A 92 -8.32 -4.24 -5.72
CA PRO A 92 -9.26 -3.62 -4.80
C PRO A 92 -9.76 -4.65 -3.78
N LYS A 93 -10.20 -4.17 -2.61
CA LYS A 93 -10.66 -4.99 -1.48
C LYS A 93 -11.73 -6.02 -1.84
N ARG A 94 -12.69 -5.64 -2.70
CA ARG A 94 -13.75 -6.51 -3.22
C ARG A 94 -13.25 -7.72 -4.04
N GLY A 95 -11.98 -7.72 -4.47
CA GLY A 95 -11.36 -8.81 -5.22
C GLY A 95 -10.54 -9.79 -4.37
N LEU A 96 -10.57 -9.65 -3.03
CA LEU A 96 -9.78 -10.44 -2.11
C LEU A 96 -10.57 -11.64 -1.57
N ASN A 97 -9.85 -12.68 -1.15
CA ASN A 97 -10.43 -13.81 -0.42
C ASN A 97 -10.47 -13.52 1.09
N VAL A 98 -11.53 -12.83 1.53
CA VAL A 98 -11.69 -12.41 2.93
C VAL A 98 -11.81 -13.58 3.90
N MET A 99 -12.39 -14.70 3.47
CA MET A 99 -12.49 -15.91 4.30
C MET A 99 -11.12 -16.57 4.55
N ALA A 100 -10.14 -16.32 3.68
CA ALA A 100 -8.75 -16.73 3.89
C ALA A 100 -7.90 -15.65 4.61
N CYS A 101 -8.54 -14.61 5.17
CA CYS A 101 -7.86 -13.47 5.80
C CYS A 101 -6.86 -12.75 4.88
N GLU A 102 -7.10 -12.77 3.56
CA GLU A 102 -6.30 -12.05 2.59
C GLU A 102 -6.63 -10.56 2.64
N THR A 103 -5.71 -9.75 3.16
CA THR A 103 -5.91 -8.31 3.35
C THR A 103 -5.45 -7.48 2.17
N ALA A 104 -4.53 -8.03 1.36
CA ALA A 104 -4.10 -7.43 0.11
C ALA A 104 -3.63 -8.52 -0.87
N ARG A 105 -3.76 -8.26 -2.17
CA ARG A 105 -3.18 -9.09 -3.24
C ARG A 105 -2.43 -8.21 -4.22
N CYS A 106 -1.14 -8.46 -4.39
CA CYS A 106 -0.30 -7.81 -5.40
C CYS A 106 -0.19 -8.70 -6.63
N LEU A 107 -0.41 -8.15 -7.82
CA LEU A 107 -0.08 -8.79 -9.09
C LEU A 107 1.30 -8.30 -9.51
N LYS A 108 2.33 -9.11 -9.23
CA LYS A 108 3.72 -8.79 -9.54
C LYS A 108 4.05 -9.31 -10.94
N LEU A 109 4.39 -8.41 -11.85
CA LEU A 109 4.87 -8.79 -13.18
C LEU A 109 6.36 -9.15 -13.09
N THR A 110 6.72 -10.36 -13.51
CA THR A 110 8.09 -10.86 -13.57
C THR A 110 8.40 -11.37 -14.99
N SER A 111 9.62 -11.89 -15.20
CA SER A 111 10.04 -12.48 -16.46
C SER A 111 10.67 -13.83 -16.19
N GLN A 112 10.10 -14.90 -16.75
CA GLN A 112 10.62 -16.26 -16.63
C GLN A 112 10.89 -16.82 -18.03
N ASN A 113 12.13 -17.26 -18.28
CA ASN A 113 12.57 -17.81 -19.58
C ASN A 113 12.24 -16.89 -20.77
N GLY A 114 12.39 -15.57 -20.59
CA GLY A 114 12.09 -14.56 -21.63
C GLY A 114 10.62 -14.18 -21.77
N ASN A 115 9.69 -14.84 -21.06
CA ASN A 115 8.26 -14.54 -21.10
C ASN A 115 7.81 -13.75 -19.88
N GLY A 116 6.88 -12.80 -20.08
CA GLY A 116 6.25 -12.05 -19.00
C GLY A 116 5.28 -12.93 -18.21
N ILE A 117 5.42 -12.97 -16.89
CA ILE A 117 4.57 -13.76 -15.98
C ILE A 117 3.95 -12.83 -14.95
N VAL A 118 2.65 -12.97 -14.71
CA VAL A 118 1.97 -12.28 -13.60
C VAL A 118 1.89 -13.25 -12.43
N GLU A 119 2.60 -12.95 -11.35
CA GLU A 119 2.63 -13.70 -10.11
C GLU A 119 1.69 -13.04 -9.08
N PRO A 120 0.57 -13.69 -8.70
CA PRO A 120 -0.28 -13.19 -7.62
C PRO A 120 0.36 -13.45 -6.26
N LEU A 121 0.51 -12.41 -5.45
CA LEU A 121 1.07 -12.45 -4.10
C LEU A 121 0.01 -12.05 -3.09
N SER A 122 -0.45 -13.01 -2.29
CA SER A 122 -1.42 -12.81 -1.22
C SER A 122 -0.75 -12.40 0.08
N PHE A 123 -1.21 -11.31 0.68
CA PHE A 123 -0.83 -10.87 2.03
C PHE A 123 -1.94 -11.27 3.00
N ILE A 124 -1.62 -12.22 3.88
CA ILE A 124 -2.59 -12.87 4.76
C ILE A 124 -2.27 -12.51 6.21
N VAL A 125 -3.29 -12.11 6.96
CA VAL A 125 -3.18 -12.01 8.42
C VAL A 125 -3.49 -13.39 9.00
N PRO A 126 -2.53 -14.06 9.67
CA PRO A 126 -2.75 -15.42 10.16
C PRO A 126 -3.79 -15.43 11.29
N ARG A 127 -4.91 -16.11 11.05
CA ARG A 127 -5.99 -16.32 12.02
C ARG A 127 -6.32 -17.81 12.13
N LYS A 128 -6.81 -18.22 13.30
CA LYS A 128 -7.26 -19.59 13.59
C LYS A 128 -8.78 -19.64 13.69
N SER A 129 -9.47 -19.19 12.66
CA SER A 129 -10.92 -19.17 12.60
C SER A 129 -11.38 -19.22 11.16
N ASP A 130 -12.46 -19.98 10.90
CA ASP A 130 -13.16 -20.00 9.62
C ASP A 130 -14.27 -18.94 9.54
N ALA A 131 -14.47 -18.17 10.62
CA ALA A 131 -15.41 -17.06 10.64
C ALA A 131 -14.83 -15.82 9.96
N PHE A 132 -15.72 -14.99 9.42
CA PHE A 132 -15.35 -13.65 8.96
C PHE A 132 -14.67 -12.85 10.08
N GLN A 133 -13.66 -12.06 9.72
CA GLN A 133 -12.82 -11.31 10.67
C GLN A 133 -13.07 -9.81 10.51
N ASP A 134 -14.17 -9.31 11.09
CA ASP A 134 -14.58 -7.90 10.98
C ASP A 134 -13.48 -6.91 11.41
N ASP A 135 -12.61 -7.31 12.35
CA ASP A 135 -11.58 -6.43 12.91
C ASP A 135 -10.45 -6.10 11.93
N ILE A 136 -10.22 -6.94 10.91
CA ILE A 136 -9.23 -6.71 9.85
C ILE A 136 -9.88 -6.32 8.51
N PHE A 137 -11.21 -6.36 8.43
CA PHE A 137 -12.02 -5.98 7.28
C PHE A 137 -13.06 -4.94 7.69
N PRO A 138 -12.65 -3.70 8.04
CA PRO A 138 -13.62 -2.63 8.26
C PRO A 138 -14.38 -2.34 6.96
N ASP A 139 -15.50 -1.61 7.08
CA ASP A 139 -16.21 -1.11 5.90
C ASP A 139 -15.24 -0.43 4.93
N THR A 140 -15.30 -0.81 3.67
CA THR A 140 -14.39 -0.37 2.62
C THR A 140 -15.11 0.40 1.53
N PHE A 141 -14.39 1.02 0.60
CA PHE A 141 -14.99 1.75 -0.51
C PHE A 141 -15.86 0.83 -1.40
N SER A 142 -17.13 1.21 -1.55
CA SER A 142 -18.13 0.43 -2.29
C SER A 142 -17.87 0.32 -3.80
N GLY A 143 -17.03 1.19 -4.36
CA GLY A 143 -16.88 1.30 -5.82
C GLY A 143 -17.90 2.24 -6.48
N HIS A 144 -18.82 2.82 -5.71
CA HIS A 144 -19.81 3.78 -6.20
C HIS A 144 -19.44 5.23 -5.85
N PRO A 145 -19.67 6.18 -6.77
CA PRO A 145 -19.40 7.60 -6.51
C PRO A 145 -20.34 8.15 -5.43
N SER A 146 -19.82 8.98 -4.52
CA SER A 146 -20.62 9.63 -3.48
C SER A 146 -21.35 10.89 -3.96
N CYS A 147 -20.85 11.52 -5.02
CA CYS A 147 -21.43 12.70 -5.67
C CYS A 147 -21.23 12.63 -7.18
N THR A 148 -22.03 13.40 -7.91
CA THR A 148 -21.84 13.62 -9.35
C THR A 148 -20.70 14.61 -9.61
N ALA A 149 -20.24 14.69 -10.86
CA ALA A 149 -19.21 15.64 -11.25
C ALA A 149 -19.65 17.10 -11.03
N ASP A 150 -20.89 17.45 -11.38
CA ASP A 150 -21.43 18.80 -11.22
C ASP A 150 -21.55 19.20 -9.75
N GLU A 151 -22.00 18.28 -8.89
CA GLU A 151 -22.02 18.50 -7.43
C GLU A 151 -20.60 18.81 -6.91
N TRP A 152 -19.61 17.99 -7.28
CA TRP A 152 -18.23 18.21 -6.83
C TRP A 152 -17.64 19.53 -7.34
N LEU A 153 -17.87 19.88 -8.61
CA LEU A 153 -17.46 21.15 -9.21
C LEU A 153 -18.14 22.36 -8.54
N SER A 154 -19.37 22.19 -8.04
CA SER A 154 -20.07 23.22 -7.26
C SER A 154 -19.57 23.34 -5.81
N GLY A 155 -18.57 22.54 -5.41
CA GLY A 155 -17.96 22.58 -4.08
C GLY A 155 -18.51 21.56 -3.09
N VAL A 156 -19.41 20.67 -3.50
CA VAL A 156 -19.94 19.61 -2.62
C VAL A 156 -18.83 18.60 -2.31
N THR A 157 -18.61 18.33 -1.03
CA THR A 157 -17.68 17.31 -0.54
C THR A 157 -18.45 16.25 0.24
N LYS A 158 -18.54 15.03 -0.30
CA LYS A 158 -19.17 13.87 0.36
C LYS A 158 -18.12 12.78 0.62
N THR A 159 -18.18 12.14 1.78
CA THR A 159 -17.32 10.99 2.08
C THR A 159 -17.59 9.83 1.12
N PRO A 160 -16.62 8.95 0.86
CA PRO A 160 -16.84 7.77 0.03
C PRO A 160 -17.99 6.92 0.57
N LEU A 161 -18.76 6.31 -0.34
CA LEU A 161 -19.79 5.34 0.04
C LEU A 161 -19.09 4.04 0.45
N MET A 162 -19.35 3.59 1.68
CA MET A 162 -18.69 2.42 2.27
C MET A 162 -19.59 1.17 2.19
N MET A 163 -19.00 -0.02 2.26
CA MET A 163 -19.69 -1.31 2.32
C MET A 163 -18.91 -2.32 3.18
N SER A 164 -19.63 -3.26 3.81
CA SER A 164 -19.01 -4.47 4.37
C SER A 164 -18.57 -5.41 3.25
N LEU A 165 -17.43 -6.08 3.44
CA LEU A 165 -16.93 -7.14 2.56
C LEU A 165 -17.61 -8.48 2.83
#